data_AF-K1YX72-F1
#
_entry.id   AF-K1YX72-F1
#
_cell.length_a   1.000
_cell.length_b   1.000
_cell.length_c   1.000
_cell.angle_alpha   90.00
_cell.angle_beta   90.00
_cell.angle_gamma   90.00
#
_symmetry.space_group_name_H-M   'P 1'
#
loop_
_entity.id
_entity.type
_entity.pdbx_description
1 polymer ?
#
loop_
_entity_poly.entity_id
_entity_poly.type
_entity_poly.pdbx_seq_one_letter_code
_entity_poly.pdbx_strand_id
1 'polypeptide(L)' 'MNKEIKTLLASDEVKKLFQKNGADVDYIGAAEFGPFIAGEMTKWAKVVKEANIKVK' A
#
# COMPACT_ATOMS: atom_id res chain seq x y z
N MET A 1 4.49 -18.67 -2.86
CA MET A 1 4.15 -17.59 -1.94
C MET A 1 3.35 -16.45 -2.59
N ASN A 2 3.87 -15.72 -3.60
CA ASN A 2 3.15 -14.55 -4.17
C ASN A 2 1.84 -14.87 -4.91
N LYS A 3 1.72 -16.05 -5.53
CA LYS A 3 0.52 -16.45 -6.30
C LYS A 3 -0.71 -16.66 -5.41
N GLU A 4 -0.54 -17.31 -4.27
CA GLU A 4 -1.64 -17.59 -3.33
C GLU A 4 -2.18 -16.31 -2.70
N ILE A 5 -1.27 -15.38 -2.33
CA ILE A 5 -1.63 -14.06 -1.81
C ILE A 5 -2.44 -13.28 -2.85
N LYS A 6 -1.98 -13.25 -4.11
CA LYS A 6 -2.73 -12.60 -5.20
C LYS A 6 -4.12 -13.19 -5.36
N THR A 7 -4.26 -14.52 -5.34
CA THR A 7 -5.55 -15.20 -5.46
C THR A 7 -6.46 -14.87 -4.27
N LEU A 8 -5.94 -14.90 -3.04
CA LEU A 8 -6.69 -14.62 -1.83
C LEU A 8 -7.22 -13.17 -1.83
N LEU A 9 -6.35 -12.20 -2.15
CA LEU A 9 -6.71 -10.78 -2.24
C LEU A 9 -7.74 -10.50 -3.35
N ALA A 10 -7.78 -11.33 -4.39
CA ALA A 10 -8.79 -11.21 -5.45
C ALA A 10 -10.19 -11.69 -5.02
N SER A 11 -10.31 -12.44 -3.93
CA SER A 11 -11.58 -13.00 -3.46
C SER A 11 -12.53 -11.94 -2.91
N ASP A 12 -13.83 -12.13 -3.14
CA ASP A 12 -14.86 -11.19 -2.67
C ASP A 12 -14.96 -11.15 -1.14
N GLU A 13 -14.71 -12.27 -0.48
CA GLU A 13 -14.65 -12.34 0.98
C GLU A 13 -13.60 -11.41 1.55
N VAL A 14 -12.38 -11.47 1.01
CA VAL A 14 -11.25 -10.66 1.49
C VAL A 14 -11.44 -9.19 1.11
N LYS A 15 -11.97 -8.90 -0.08
CA LYS A 15 -12.33 -7.52 -0.46
C LYS A 15 -13.35 -6.92 0.52
N LYS A 16 -14.42 -7.64 0.83
CA LYS A 16 -15.43 -7.19 1.81
C LYS A 16 -14.83 -7.01 3.20
N LEU A 17 -13.91 -7.89 3.61
CA LEU A 17 -13.22 -7.77 4.89
C LEU A 17 -12.41 -6.48 4.97
N PHE A 18 -11.63 -6.15 3.94
CA PHE A 18 -10.85 -4.91 3.90
C PHE A 18 -11.77 -3.68 3.88
N GLN A 19 -12.81 -3.71 3.05
CA GLN A 19 -13.79 -2.62 2.94
C GLN A 19 -14.51 -2.35 4.25
N LYS A 20 -14.86 -3.40 5.01
CA LYS A 20 -15.44 -3.28 6.35
C LYS A 20 -14.53 -2.50 7.32
N ASN A 21 -13.22 -2.53 7.09
CA ASN A 21 -12.22 -1.82 7.89
C ASN A 21 -11.76 -0.49 7.24
N GLY A 22 -12.46 -0.02 6.20
CA GLY A 22 -12.13 1.24 5.51
C GLY A 22 -10.89 1.17 4.62
N ALA A 23 -10.49 -0.04 4.20
CA ALA A 23 -9.37 -0.26 3.28
C ALA A 23 -9.85 -0.88 1.96
N ASP A 24 -9.16 -0.54 0.88
CA ASP A 24 -9.27 -1.25 -0.38
C ASP A 24 -8.19 -2.31 -0.50
N VAL A 25 -8.47 -3.35 -1.29
CA VAL A 25 -7.48 -4.37 -1.60
C VAL A 25 -6.72 -3.97 -2.86
N ASP A 26 -5.40 -3.88 -2.74
CA ASP A 26 -4.49 -3.78 -3.87
C ASP A 26 -3.38 -4.83 -3.74
N TYR A 27 -3.04 -5.47 -4.85
CA TYR A 27 -1.93 -6.41 -4.91
C TYR A 27 -0.83 -5.82 -5.78
N ILE A 28 0.28 -5.52 -5.14
CA ILE A 28 1.53 -5.19 -5.81
C ILE A 28 2.48 -6.39 -5.71
N GLY A 29 3.07 -6.76 -6.85
CA GLY A 29 4.01 -7.88 -6.90
C GLY A 29 5.34 -7.54 -6.23
N ALA A 30 6.15 -8.56 -5.97
CA ALA A 30 7.43 -8.38 -5.31
C ALA A 30 8.41 -7.52 -6.12
N ALA A 31 8.36 -7.57 -7.45
CA ALA A 31 9.20 -6.75 -8.31
C ALA A 31 8.79 -5.27 -8.26
N GLU A 32 7.49 -5.00 -8.12
CA GLU A 32 6.91 -3.67 -8.13
C GLU A 32 6.89 -3.02 -6.73
N PHE A 33 6.88 -3.82 -5.66
CA PHE A 33 6.80 -3.33 -4.28
C PHE A 33 7.98 -2.43 -3.88
N GLY A 34 9.22 -2.83 -4.23
CA GLY A 34 10.42 -2.05 -3.93
C GLY A 34 10.40 -0.64 -4.57
N PRO A 35 10.20 -0.55 -5.90
CA PRO A 35 10.01 0.74 -6.58
C PRO A 35 8.87 1.59 -6.02
N PHE A 36 7.74 0.97 -5.65
CA PHE A 36 6.61 1.69 -5.04
C PHE A 36 7.00 2.34 -3.70
N ILE A 37 7.65 1.61 -2.80
CA ILE A 37 8.10 2.17 -1.51
C ILE A 37 9.13 3.29 -1.71
N ALA A 38 10.07 3.14 -2.66
CA ALA A 38 11.02 4.20 -2.98
C ALA A 38 10.33 5.48 -3.48
N GLY A 39 9.27 5.33 -4.29
CA GLY A 39 8.44 6.44 -4.76
C GLY A 39 7.69 7.12 -3.61
N GLU A 40 7.03 6.35 -2.75
CA GLU A 40 6.29 6.88 -1.60
C GLU A 40 7.24 7.59 -0.61
N MET A 41 8.42 7.05 -0.35
CA MET A 41 9.44 7.71 0.48
C MET A 41 9.83 9.09 -0.09
N THR A 42 10.08 9.17 -1.39
CA THR A 42 10.43 10.43 -2.07
C THR A 42 9.31 11.45 -1.98
N LYS A 43 8.07 11.01 -2.25
CA LYS A 43 6.87 11.84 -2.20
C LYS A 43 6.63 12.40 -0.80
N TRP A 44 6.63 11.55 0.22
CA TRP A 44 6.34 11.98 1.58
C TRP A 44 7.47 12.80 2.20
N ALA A 45 8.73 12.54 1.84
CA ALA A 45 9.85 13.41 2.23
C ALA A 45 9.67 14.85 1.72
N LYS A 46 9.21 15.00 0.47
CA LYS A 46 8.89 16.32 -0.11
C LYS A 46 7.74 16.98 0.67
N VAL A 47 6.64 16.26 0.90
CA VAL A 47 5.48 16.78 1.64
C VAL A 47 5.87 17.27 3.03
N VAL A 48 6.63 16.47 3.79
CA VAL A 48 7.09 16.82 5.14
C VAL A 48 7.92 18.10 5.12
N LYS A 49 8.85 18.22 4.17
CA LYS A 49 9.72 19.40 4.05
C LYS A 49 8.92 20.65 3.67
N GLU A 50 8.06 20.56 2.67
CA GLU A 50 7.29 21.70 2.16
C GLU A 50 6.25 22.20 3.17
N ALA A 51 5.61 21.27 3.89
CA ALA A 51 4.62 21.60 4.91
C ALA A 51 5.23 21.86 6.31
N ASN A 52 6.56 21.80 6.46
CA ASN A 52 7.27 21.95 7.74
C ASN A 52 6.68 21.08 8.86
N ILE A 53 6.32 19.83 8.52
CA ILE A 53 5.73 18.88 9.46
C ILE A 53 6.83 18.38 10.40
N LYS A 54 6.55 18.39 11.71
CA LYS A 54 7.44 17.86 12.75
C LYS A 54 6.69 16.82 13.56
N VAL A 55 7.35 15.72 13.88
CA VAL A 55 6.82 14.74 14.84
C VAL A 55 7.05 15.29 16.24
N LYS A 56 6.07 15.11 17.13
CA LYS A 56 6.18 15.50 18.55
C LYS A 56 7.10 14.57 19.32
#